data_AF-A0A3R9B9X0-F1
#
_entry.id   AF-A0A3R9B9X0-F1
#
_cell.length_a   1.000
_cell.length_b   1.000
_cell.length_c   1.000
_cell.angle_alpha   90.00
_cell.angle_beta   90.00
_cell.angle_gamma   90.00
#
_symmetry.space_group_name_H-M   'P 1'
#
loop_
_entity.id
_entity.type
_entity.pdbx_description
1 polymer ?
#
loop_
_entity_poly.entity_id
_entity_poly.type
_entity_poly.pdbx_seq_one_letter_code
_entity_poly.pdbx_strand_id
1 'polypeptide(L)'
;MTDHSTTANYANRDEAIADDVRQKWISTLAVGNGAALFLLFTETIKDGALLAPPVSLSAGWLFFVGLIASSFAFLCLSASHRQSEIYWRLSHAKSQWDDLKEVEKAKALEPDISNSDKLGNKMDNIATWSAIAASVMFICGVGTPLSYLTFLTLTA
;
A
#
# COMPACT_ATOMS: atom_id res chain seq x y z
N MET A 1 -3.17 36.36 -8.03
CA MET A 1 -4.13 35.38 -7.49
C MET A 1 -3.79 34.04 -8.13
N THR A 2 -2.93 33.26 -7.50
CA THR A 2 -2.68 31.86 -7.89
C THR A 2 -3.92 31.07 -7.51
N ASP A 3 -4.53 30.47 -8.53
CA ASP A 3 -5.77 29.72 -8.42
C ASP A 3 -5.51 28.43 -7.62
N HIS A 4 -5.75 28.51 -6.31
CA HIS A 4 -5.52 27.43 -5.34
C HIS A 4 -6.28 26.14 -5.72
N SER A 5 -7.36 26.27 -6.51
CA SER A 5 -8.17 25.15 -7.00
C SER A 5 -7.39 24.26 -7.99
N THR A 6 -6.59 24.87 -8.87
CA THR A 6 -5.76 24.14 -9.84
C THR A 6 -4.63 23.39 -9.16
N THR A 7 -3.90 24.01 -8.22
CA THR A 7 -2.80 23.35 -7.51
C THR A 7 -3.27 22.19 -6.62
N ALA A 8 -4.45 22.30 -6.01
CA ALA A 8 -5.04 21.20 -5.23
C ALA A 8 -5.49 20.03 -6.13
N ASN A 9 -5.97 20.30 -7.34
CA ASN A 9 -6.32 19.26 -8.32
C ASN A 9 -5.11 18.51 -8.87
N TYR A 10 -3.97 19.18 -9.05
CA TYR A 10 -2.73 18.50 -9.46
C TYR A 10 -2.15 17.63 -8.34
N ALA A 11 -2.12 18.12 -7.09
CA ALA A 11 -1.65 17.35 -5.94
C ALA A 11 -2.46 16.07 -5.70
N ASN A 12 -3.80 16.16 -5.72
CA ASN A 12 -4.68 14.98 -5.60
C ASN A 12 -4.49 13.97 -6.75
N ARG A 13 -4.17 14.46 -7.94
CA ARG A 13 -3.95 13.60 -9.11
C ARG A 13 -2.60 12.87 -9.03
N ASP A 14 -1.56 13.54 -8.55
CA ASP A 14 -0.24 12.95 -8.37
C ASP A 14 -0.24 11.90 -7.24
N GLU A 15 -0.98 12.15 -6.15
CA GLU A 15 -1.19 11.19 -5.06
C GLU A 15 -1.93 9.93 -5.54
N ALA A 16 -3.01 10.09 -6.32
CA ALA A 16 -3.74 8.97 -6.90
C ALA A 16 -2.88 8.13 -7.87
N ILE A 17 -1.98 8.76 -8.63
CA ILE A 17 -1.03 8.06 -9.50
C ILE A 17 0.00 7.30 -8.65
N ALA A 18 0.52 7.91 -7.59
CA ALA A 18 1.49 7.27 -6.71
C ALA A 18 0.91 6.03 -6.01
N ASP A 19 -0.35 6.09 -5.60
CA ASP A 19 -1.03 4.94 -4.97
C ASP A 19 -1.33 3.80 -5.95
N ASP A 20 -1.72 4.12 -7.19
CA ASP A 20 -1.90 3.09 -8.24
C ASP A 20 -0.57 2.40 -8.59
N VAL A 21 0.52 3.17 -8.70
CA VAL A 21 1.87 2.62 -8.92
C VAL A 21 2.28 1.72 -7.75
N ARG A 22 2.06 2.17 -6.52
CA ARG A 22 2.34 1.40 -5.30
C ARG A 22 1.55 0.10 -5.27
N GLN A 23 0.25 0.15 -5.60
CA GLN A 23 -0.62 -1.02 -5.68
C GLN A 23 -0.09 -2.03 -6.69
N LYS A 24 0.18 -1.59 -7.92
CA LYS A 24 0.71 -2.45 -8.98
C LYS A 24 2.05 -3.07 -8.60
N TRP A 25 2.93 -2.29 -7.97
CA TRP A 25 4.23 -2.77 -7.51
C TRP A 25 4.09 -3.89 -6.46
N ILE A 26 3.30 -3.67 -5.42
CA ILE A 26 3.09 -4.65 -4.35
C ILE A 26 2.38 -5.91 -4.87
N SER A 27 1.38 -5.75 -5.75
CA SER A 27 0.70 -6.89 -6.38
C SER A 27 1.65 -7.70 -7.25
N THR A 28 2.52 -7.04 -8.03
CA THR A 28 3.54 -7.71 -8.85
C THR A 28 4.52 -8.49 -7.99
N LEU A 29 5.00 -7.89 -6.89
CA LEU A 29 5.85 -8.56 -5.91
C LEU A 29 5.17 -9.79 -5.29
N ALA A 30 3.89 -9.68 -4.92
CA ALA A 30 3.13 -10.79 -4.35
C ALA A 30 2.97 -11.95 -5.35
N VAL A 31 2.60 -11.65 -6.60
CA VAL A 31 2.46 -12.69 -7.64
C VAL A 31 3.80 -13.35 -7.95
N GLY A 32 4.87 -12.57 -8.11
CA GLY A 32 6.21 -13.08 -8.36
C GLY A 32 6.73 -13.96 -7.23
N ASN A 33 6.51 -13.55 -5.97
CA ASN A 33 6.86 -14.35 -4.79
C ASN A 33 6.05 -15.65 -4.73
N GLY A 34 4.74 -15.58 -4.97
CA GLY A 34 3.88 -16.77 -4.99
C GLY A 34 4.31 -17.79 -6.04
N ALA A 35 4.67 -17.33 -7.24
CA ALA A 35 5.19 -18.18 -8.32
C ALA A 35 6.55 -18.80 -7.96
N ALA A 36 7.47 -18.02 -7.39
CA ALA A 36 8.78 -18.51 -6.97
C ALA A 36 8.67 -19.57 -5.86
N LEU A 37 7.82 -19.34 -4.85
CA LEU A 37 7.54 -20.32 -3.81
C LEU A 37 6.91 -21.59 -4.39
N PHE A 38 5.96 -21.46 -5.32
CA PHE A 38 5.33 -22.59 -5.97
C PHE A 38 6.34 -23.46 -6.74
N LEU A 39 7.26 -22.83 -7.49
CA LEU A 39 8.34 -23.54 -8.18
C LEU A 39 9.29 -24.24 -7.19
N LEU A 40 9.68 -23.57 -6.11
CA LEU A 40 10.50 -24.15 -5.04
C LEU A 40 9.84 -25.37 -4.40
N PHE A 41 8.55 -25.30 -4.08
CA PHE A 41 7.80 -26.45 -3.55
C PHE A 41 7.70 -27.56 -4.58
N THR A 42 7.48 -27.25 -5.86
CA THR A 42 7.32 -28.25 -6.91
C THR A 42 8.62 -29.01 -7.19
N GLU A 43 9.76 -28.31 -7.26
CA GLU A 43 11.07 -28.92 -7.50
C GLU A 43 11.57 -29.70 -6.26
N THR A 44 11.28 -29.23 -5.04
CA THR A 44 11.69 -29.95 -3.81
C THR A 44 10.90 -31.24 -3.53
N ILE A 45 9.73 -31.43 -4.17
CA ILE A 45 8.92 -32.65 -4.02
C ILE A 45 9.40 -33.77 -4.97
N LYS A 46 10.09 -33.43 -6.07
CA LYS A 46 10.41 -34.37 -7.16
C LYS A 46 11.34 -35.51 -6.75
N ASP A 47 12.26 -35.28 -5.81
CA ASP A 47 13.32 -36.25 -5.48
C ASP A 47 13.16 -36.94 -4.12
N GLY A 48 12.03 -36.76 -3.41
CA GLY A 48 11.77 -37.36 -2.10
C GLY A 48 12.71 -36.87 -0.97
N ALA A 49 13.79 -36.17 -1.31
CA ALA A 49 14.64 -35.42 -0.42
C ALA A 49 14.01 -34.04 -0.21
N LEU A 50 13.49 -33.81 0.99
CA LEU A 50 13.19 -32.48 1.52
C LEU A 50 14.51 -31.67 1.58
N LEU A 51 14.97 -31.15 0.44
CA LEU A 51 16.28 -30.49 0.34
C LEU A 51 16.33 -29.13 1.05
N ALA A 52 15.20 -28.56 1.50
CA ALA A 52 15.22 -27.29 2.23
C ALA A 52 13.97 -26.96 3.10
N PRO A 53 13.44 -27.87 3.96
CA PRO A 53 12.27 -27.59 4.80
C PRO A 53 12.30 -26.26 5.58
N PRO A 54 13.40 -25.90 6.28
CA PRO A 54 13.38 -24.67 7.09
C PRO A 54 13.45 -23.40 6.24
N VAL A 55 14.09 -23.44 5.06
CA VAL A 55 14.24 -22.26 4.20
C VAL A 55 12.94 -22.01 3.41
N SER A 56 12.30 -23.05 2.89
CA SER A 56 10.99 -22.91 2.22
C SER A 56 9.90 -22.49 3.19
N LEU A 57 9.93 -23.00 4.43
CA LEU A 57 8.95 -22.66 5.45
C LEU A 57 9.15 -21.23 5.99
N SER A 58 10.39 -20.77 6.18
CA SER A 58 10.67 -19.38 6.54
C SER A 58 10.32 -18.40 5.42
N ALA A 59 10.64 -18.72 4.16
CA ALA A 59 10.22 -17.95 2.99
C ALA A 59 8.69 -17.87 2.84
N GLY A 60 7.99 -18.98 3.08
CA GLY A 60 6.52 -19.03 3.11
C GLY A 60 5.91 -18.13 4.19
N TRP A 61 6.50 -18.08 5.38
CA TRP A 61 6.07 -17.18 6.44
C TRP A 61 6.30 -15.70 6.10
N LEU A 62 7.49 -15.36 5.57
CA LEU A 62 7.78 -13.99 5.13
C LEU A 62 6.81 -13.54 4.04
N PHE A 63 6.47 -14.42 3.09
CA PHE A 63 5.45 -14.16 2.09
C PHE A 63 4.06 -13.92 2.71
N PHE A 64 3.65 -14.73 3.68
CA PHE A 64 2.37 -14.57 4.35
C PHE A 64 2.26 -13.25 5.13
N VAL A 65 3.33 -12.88 5.86
CA VAL A 65 3.41 -11.58 6.54
C VAL A 65 3.35 -10.43 5.53
N GLY A 66 4.04 -10.56 4.40
CA GLY A 66 3.98 -9.60 3.29
C GLY A 66 2.57 -9.45 2.71
N LEU A 67 1.84 -10.56 2.52
CA LEU A 67 0.44 -10.54 2.06
C LEU A 67 -0.50 -9.83 3.04
N ILE A 68 -0.35 -10.07 4.35
CA ILE A 68 -1.16 -9.39 5.36
C ILE A 68 -0.86 -7.90 5.37
N ALA A 69 0.41 -7.51 5.38
CA ALA A 69 0.83 -6.11 5.38
C ALA A 69 0.35 -5.38 4.10
N SER A 70 0.42 -6.04 2.95
CA SER A 70 -0.11 -5.56 1.67
C SER A 70 -1.62 -5.35 1.71
N SER A 71 -2.36 -6.35 2.20
CA SER A 71 -3.82 -6.27 2.33
C SER A 71 -4.24 -5.15 3.27
N PHE A 72 -3.53 -4.97 4.38
CA PHE A 72 -3.75 -3.88 5.32
C PHE A 72 -3.47 -2.52 4.68
N ALA A 73 -2.38 -2.39 3.92
CA ALA A 73 -2.09 -1.18 3.15
C ALA A 73 -3.23 -0.83 2.19
N PHE A 74 -3.79 -1.81 1.47
CA PHE A 74 -4.93 -1.59 0.57
C PHE A 74 -6.19 -1.12 1.28
N LEU A 75 -6.48 -1.68 2.46
CA LEU A 75 -7.60 -1.24 3.27
C LEU A 75 -7.41 0.21 3.77
N CYS A 76 -6.20 0.57 4.18
CA CYS A 76 -5.87 1.94 4.59
C CYS A 76 -5.97 2.94 3.43
N LEU A 77 -5.47 2.60 2.24
CA LEU A 77 -5.64 3.43 1.03
C LEU A 77 -7.11 3.60 0.64
N SER A 78 -7.90 2.52 0.74
CA SER A 78 -9.34 2.60 0.48
C SER A 78 -10.04 3.51 1.50
N ALA A 79 -9.61 3.46 2.76
CA ALA A 79 -10.13 4.32 3.81
C ALA A 79 -9.73 5.79 3.64
N SER A 80 -8.48 6.07 3.20
CA SER A 80 -8.01 7.44 2.94
C SER A 80 -8.74 8.06 1.74
N HIS A 81 -8.92 7.31 0.65
CA HIS A 81 -9.73 7.75 -0.49
C HIS A 81 -11.15 8.15 -0.07
N ARG A 82 -11.78 7.35 0.81
CA ARG A 82 -13.11 7.70 1.32
C ARG A 82 -13.10 8.98 2.15
N GLN A 83 -12.05 9.23 2.93
CA GLN A 83 -11.90 10.50 3.67
C GLN A 83 -11.63 11.67 2.73
N SER A 84 -10.79 11.51 1.71
CA SER A 84 -10.56 12.54 0.68
C SER A 84 -11.86 12.91 -0.06
N GLU A 85 -12.71 11.92 -0.37
CA GLU A 85 -14.02 12.18 -0.96
C GLU A 85 -14.94 12.99 -0.02
N ILE A 86 -14.96 12.66 1.28
CA ILE A 86 -15.71 13.42 2.29
C ILE A 86 -15.17 14.84 2.39
N TYR A 87 -13.84 15.00 2.48
CA TYR A 87 -13.17 16.30 2.50
C TYR A 87 -13.57 17.15 1.29
N TRP A 88 -13.54 16.58 0.08
CA TRP A 88 -13.89 17.30 -1.15
C TRP A 88 -15.35 17.75 -1.14
N ARG A 89 -16.28 16.87 -0.74
CA ARG A 89 -17.71 17.19 -0.62
C ARG A 89 -17.96 18.30 0.39
N LEU A 90 -17.34 18.21 1.57
CA LEU A 90 -17.50 19.21 2.64
C LEU A 90 -16.86 20.55 2.26
N SER A 91 -15.70 20.53 1.61
CA SER A 91 -15.02 21.73 1.12
C SER A 91 -15.82 22.43 0.02
N HIS A 92 -16.43 21.66 -0.89
CA HIS A 92 -17.34 22.20 -1.89
C HIS A 92 -18.59 22.81 -1.26
N ALA A 93 -19.19 22.13 -0.26
CA ALA A 93 -20.32 22.68 0.49
C ALA A 93 -19.94 23.99 1.21
N LYS A 94 -18.76 24.04 1.84
CA LYS A 94 -18.23 25.26 2.48
C LYS A 94 -18.11 26.40 1.47
N SER A 95 -17.51 26.16 0.30
CA SER A 95 -17.36 27.16 -0.75
C SER A 95 -18.71 27.74 -1.19
N GLN A 96 -19.75 26.89 -1.32
CA GLN A 96 -21.09 27.36 -1.67
C GLN A 96 -21.71 28.25 -0.58
N TRP A 97 -21.50 27.93 0.70
CA TRP A 97 -21.96 28.77 1.80
C TRP A 97 -21.20 30.09 1.90
N ASP A 98 -19.91 30.08 1.61
CA ASP A 98 -19.08 31.28 1.53
C ASP A 98 -19.55 32.21 0.40
N ASP A 99 -19.87 31.66 -0.78
CA ASP A 99 -20.43 32.42 -1.91
C ASP A 99 -21.80 33.04 -1.58
N LEU A 100 -22.60 32.34 -0.78
CA LEU A 100 -23.90 32.83 -0.26
C LEU A 100 -23.75 33.80 0.92
N LYS A 101 -22.53 34.09 1.38
CA LYS A 101 -22.21 34.91 2.56
C LYS A 101 -22.83 34.38 3.87
N GLU A 102 -23.15 33.09 3.93
CA GLU A 102 -23.67 32.43 5.13
C GLU A 102 -22.51 31.93 6.01
N VAL A 103 -21.75 32.90 6.55
CA VAL A 103 -20.49 32.68 7.29
C VAL A 103 -20.64 31.70 8.46
N GLU A 104 -21.79 31.68 9.13
CA GLU A 104 -22.05 30.79 10.26
C GLU A 104 -22.14 29.32 9.84
N LYS A 105 -22.74 29.03 8.69
CA LYS A 105 -22.82 27.67 8.13
C LYS A 105 -21.50 27.20 7.55
N ALA A 106 -20.75 28.09 6.90
CA ALA A 106 -19.40 27.79 6.41
C ALA A 106 -18.44 27.45 7.56
N LYS A 107 -18.52 28.20 8.66
CA LYS A 107 -17.68 27.99 9.85
C LYS A 107 -18.03 26.70 10.61
N ALA A 108 -19.29 26.27 10.57
CA ALA A 108 -19.73 25.01 11.17
C ALA A 108 -19.10 23.78 10.48
N LEU A 109 -18.70 23.89 9.20
CA LEU A 109 -18.10 22.80 8.42
C LEU A 109 -16.57 22.69 8.60
N GLU A 110 -15.88 23.76 9.04
CA GLU A 110 -14.43 23.74 9.27
C GLU A 110 -13.90 22.62 10.17
N PRO A 111 -14.50 22.31 11.33
CA PRO A 111 -14.01 21.23 12.18
C PRO A 111 -14.10 19.86 11.50
N ASP A 112 -15.17 19.61 10.73
CA ASP A 112 -15.37 18.33 10.04
C ASP A 112 -14.43 18.18 8.85
N ILE A 113 -14.19 19.26 8.10
CA ILE A 113 -13.19 19.32 7.03
C ILE A 113 -11.78 19.04 7.60
N SER A 114 -11.41 19.71 8.69
CA SER A 114 -10.10 19.52 9.33
C SER A 114 -9.94 18.11 9.90
N ASN A 115 -11.00 17.52 10.45
CA ASN A 115 -10.95 16.16 10.98
C ASN A 115 -10.79 15.13 9.86
N SER A 116 -11.55 15.29 8.76
CA SER A 116 -11.46 14.40 7.60
C SER A 116 -10.07 14.43 6.94
N ASP A 117 -9.49 15.62 6.80
CA ASP A 117 -8.11 15.81 6.30
C ASP A 117 -7.06 15.14 7.21
N LYS A 118 -7.15 15.32 8.54
CA LYS A 118 -6.24 14.67 9.49
C LYS A 118 -6.36 13.14 9.45
N LEU A 119 -7.58 12.62 9.35
CA LEU A 119 -7.84 11.19 9.25
C LEU A 119 -7.30 10.61 7.94
N GLY A 120 -7.51 11.28 6.81
CA GLY A 120 -6.94 10.92 5.50
C GLY A 120 -5.42 10.79 5.57
N ASN A 121 -4.74 11.87 5.98
CA ASN A 121 -3.28 11.92 6.12
C ASN A 121 -2.71 10.84 7.05
N LYS A 122 -3.44 10.50 8.12
CA LYS A 122 -3.03 9.43 9.04
C LYS A 122 -3.13 8.05 8.38
N MET A 123 -4.21 7.80 7.64
CA MET A 123 -4.40 6.54 6.92
C MET A 123 -3.36 6.36 5.80
N ASP A 124 -3.02 7.42 5.06
CA ASP A 124 -2.00 7.36 4.01
C ASP A 124 -0.60 7.08 4.54
N ASN A 125 -0.25 7.68 5.68
CA ASN A 125 1.00 7.37 6.36
C ASN A 125 1.06 5.89 6.77
N ILE A 126 -0.02 5.37 7.38
CA ILE A 126 -0.09 3.96 7.77
C ILE A 126 -0.03 3.04 6.55
N ALA A 127 -0.72 3.39 5.46
CA ALA A 127 -0.68 2.66 4.21
C ALA A 127 0.74 2.61 3.64
N THR A 128 1.44 3.74 3.64
CA THR A 128 2.82 3.85 3.15
C THR A 128 3.77 2.96 3.95
N TRP A 129 3.71 3.00 5.29
CA TRP A 129 4.54 2.14 6.14
C TRP A 129 4.23 0.65 5.95
N SER A 130 2.94 0.30 5.82
CA SER A 130 2.51 -1.07 5.58
C SER A 130 2.97 -1.59 4.21
N ALA A 131 2.94 -0.73 3.19
CA ALA A 131 3.46 -1.02 1.85
C ALA A 131 4.98 -1.23 1.84
N ILE A 132 5.73 -0.41 2.59
CA ILE A 132 7.18 -0.60 2.77
C ILE A 132 7.45 -1.94 3.46
N ALA A 133 6.75 -2.23 4.55
CA ALA A 133 6.88 -3.50 5.27
C ALA A 133 6.57 -4.70 4.36
N ALA A 134 5.48 -4.64 3.58
CA ALA A 134 5.13 -5.68 2.62
C ALA A 134 6.24 -5.88 1.58
N SER A 135 6.78 -4.79 1.03
CA SER A 135 7.86 -4.85 0.03
C SER A 135 9.12 -5.48 0.59
N VAL A 136 9.53 -5.11 1.81
CA VAL A 136 10.69 -5.71 2.49
C VAL A 136 10.45 -7.21 2.74
N MET A 137 9.27 -7.59 3.21
CA MET A 137 8.94 -9.00 3.47
C MET A 137 8.94 -9.83 2.18
N PHE A 138 8.44 -9.29 1.06
CA PHE A 138 8.51 -9.94 -0.24
C PHE A 138 9.93 -10.03 -0.80
N ILE A 139 10.75 -8.99 -0.64
CA ILE A 139 12.15 -9.04 -1.08
C ILE A 139 12.93 -10.06 -0.26
N CYS A 140 12.76 -10.09 1.06
CA CYS A 140 13.40 -11.07 1.93
C CYS A 140 12.88 -12.49 1.65
N GLY A 141 11.56 -12.65 1.49
CA GLY A 141 10.91 -13.95 1.25
C GLY A 141 11.42 -14.66 -0.01
N VAL A 142 11.69 -13.93 -1.09
CA VAL A 142 12.31 -14.46 -2.31
C VAL A 142 13.84 -14.45 -2.23
N GLY A 143 14.44 -13.43 -1.61
CA GLY A 143 15.89 -13.28 -1.52
C GLY A 143 16.57 -14.38 -0.72
N THR A 144 15.98 -14.82 0.39
CA THR A 144 16.54 -15.90 1.23
C THR A 144 16.70 -17.23 0.48
N PRO A 145 15.65 -17.80 -0.17
CA PRO A 145 15.80 -19.05 -0.91
C PRO A 145 16.67 -18.91 -2.16
N LEU A 146 16.62 -17.78 -2.88
CA LEU A 146 17.50 -17.56 -4.03
C LEU A 146 18.98 -17.50 -3.64
N SER A 147 19.30 -16.81 -2.55
CA SER A 147 20.67 -16.73 -2.04
C SER A 147 21.18 -18.12 -1.62
N TYR A 148 20.32 -18.91 -0.97
CA TYR A 148 20.63 -20.28 -0.59
C TYR A 148 20.88 -21.18 -1.80
N LEU A 149 20.01 -21.14 -2.82
CA LEU A 149 20.19 -21.90 -4.06
C LEU A 149 21.46 -21.48 -4.81
N THR A 150 21.74 -20.18 -4.87
CA THR A 150 22.95 -19.66 -5.52
C THR A 150 24.21 -20.15 -4.81
N PHE A 151 24.22 -20.12 -3.48
CA PHE A 151 25.32 -20.66 -2.68
C PHE A 151 25.54 -22.15 -2.96
N LEU A 152 24.48 -22.95 -2.89
CA LEU A 152 24.54 -24.39 -3.19
C LEU A 152 25.13 -24.66 -4.58
N THR A 153 24.69 -23.90 -5.58
CA THR A 153 25.15 -24.05 -6.98
C THR A 153 26.61 -23.66 -7.16
N LEU A 154 27.11 -22.67 -6.41
CA LEU A 154 28.51 -22.22 -6.46
C LEU A 154 29.46 -23.15 -5.70
N THR A 155 28.95 -23.89 -4.71
CA THR A 155 29.76 -24.81 -3.88
C THR A 155 29.70 -26.27 -4.32
N ALA A 156 28.81 -26.61 -5.26
CA ALA A 156 28.69 -27.94 -5.86
C ALA A 156 29.68 -28.10 -7.03
#